data_AF-A0A850QT51-F1
#
_entry.id   AF-A0A850QT51-F1
#
_cell.length_a   1.000
_cell.length_b   1.000
_cell.length_c   1.000
_cell.angle_alpha   90.00
_cell.angle_beta   90.00
_cell.angle_gamma   90.00
#
_symmetry.space_group_name_H-M   'P 1'
#
loop_
_entity.id
_entity.type
_entity.pdbx_description
1 polymer ?
#
loop_
_entity_poly.entity_id
_entity_poly.type
_entity_poly.pdbx_seq_one_letter_code
_entity_poly.pdbx_strand_id
1 'polypeptide(L)' 'EMTGQLEAPIEKGQQVGKVIYSVDGKDVASQPLVALETVNEGSFFSKIIDMVKKFVYGLFN' A
#
# COMPACT_ATOMS: atom_id res chain seq x y z
N GLU A 1 10.90 6.96 11.84
CA GLU A 1 9.58 7.56 12.15
C GLU A 1 8.66 7.49 10.93
N MET A 2 7.36 7.28 11.15
CA MET A 2 6.35 7.22 10.08
C MET A 2 5.76 8.62 9.86
N THR A 3 5.57 9.03 8.60
CA THR A 3 5.15 10.39 8.25
C THR A 3 3.62 10.60 8.22
N GLY A 4 2.84 9.76 8.91
CA GLY A 4 1.38 9.85 8.97
C GLY A 4 0.69 8.49 9.03
N GLN A 5 -0.65 8.49 8.99
CA GLN A 5 -1.43 7.27 8.74
C GLN A 5 -1.24 6.83 7.28
N LEU A 6 -1.06 5.53 7.06
CA LEU A 6 -0.96 4.96 5.73
C LEU A 6 -2.36 4.79 5.13
N GLU A 7 -2.69 5.65 4.18
CA GLU A 7 -3.95 5.59 3.42
C GLU A 7 -3.67 5.09 2.00
N ALA A 8 -4.52 4.18 1.53
CA ALA A 8 -4.49 3.71 0.15
C ALA A 8 -5.13 4.76 -0.78
N PRO A 9 -4.76 4.82 -2.08
CA PRO A 9 -3.78 3.96 -2.73
C PRO A 9 -2.33 4.34 -2.41
N ILE A 10 -1.47 3.34 -2.24
CA ILE A 10 -0.02 3.52 -2.06
C ILE A 10 0.67 2.99 -3.30
N GLU A 11 1.45 3.82 -3.98
CA GLU A 11 2.16 3.42 -5.20
C GLU A 11 3.52 2.80 -4.90
N LYS A 12 3.96 1.85 -5.74
CA LYS A 12 5.33 1.35 -5.70
C LYS A 12 6.33 2.51 -5.87
N GLY A 13 7.26 2.61 -4.93
CA GLY A 13 8.27 3.66 -4.85
C GLY A 13 7.84 4.88 -4.02
N GLN A 14 6.58 4.97 -3.60
CA GLN A 14 6.09 6.08 -2.78
C GLN A 14 6.81 6.09 -1.42
N GLN A 15 7.33 7.25 -1.02
CA GLN A 15 7.89 7.42 0.31
C GLN A 15 6.78 7.46 1.36
N VAL A 16 6.87 6.55 2.33
CA VAL A 16 5.89 6.34 3.41
C VAL A 16 6.45 6.67 4.80
N GLY A 17 7.75 6.99 4.87
CA GLY A 17 8.38 7.39 6.12
C GLY A 17 9.89 7.52 6.00
N LYS A 18 10.56 7.32 7.14
CA LYS A 18 12.01 7.41 7.27
C LYS A 18 12.53 6.38 8.27
N VAL A 19 13.53 5.62 7.86
CA VAL A 19 14.34 4.78 8.75
C VAL A 19 15.33 5.68 9.47
N ILE A 20 15.40 5.57 10.80
CA ILE A 20 16.35 6.28 11.65
C ILE A 20 17.34 5.24 12.16
N TYR A 21 18.64 5.51 12.01
CA TYR A 21 19.70 4.72 12.61
C TYR A 21 20.16 5.43 13.89
N SER A 22 20.14 4.74 15.02
CA SER A 22 20.51 5.32 16.32
C SER A 22 21.62 4.51 17.00
N VAL A 23 22.61 5.19 17.58
CA VAL A 23 23.70 4.62 18.38
C VAL A 23 23.70 5.33 19.73
N ASP A 24 23.68 4.57 20.82
CA ASP A 24 23.61 5.10 22.19
C ASP A 24 22.45 6.11 22.39
N GLY A 25 21.32 5.84 21.74
CA GLY A 25 20.13 6.72 21.80
C GLY A 25 20.26 8.04 21.04
N LYS A 26 21.32 8.24 20.25
CA LYS A 26 21.48 9.39 19.35
C LYS A 26 21.29 8.96 17.90
N ASP A 27 20.52 9.74 17.15
CA ASP A 27 20.32 9.52 15.73
C ASP A 27 21.59 9.87 14.95
N VAL A 28 22.11 8.90 14.20
CA VAL A 28 23.37 9.01 13.45
C VAL A 28 23.16 9.09 11.94
N ALA A 29 22.06 8.56 11.43
CA ALA A 29 21.72 8.63 10.01
C ALA A 29 20.21 8.45 9.78
N SER A 30 19.72 8.86 8.62
CA SER A 30 18.35 8.57 8.21
C SER A 30 18.23 8.30 6.71
N GLN A 31 17.31 7.42 6.34
CA GLN A 31 17.03 7.06 4.94
C GLN A 31 15.52 7.02 4.65
N PRO A 32 15.08 7.37 3.42
CA PRO A 32 13.67 7.31 3.05
C PRO A 32 13.17 5.85 3.07
N LEU A 33 11.99 5.65 3.66
CA LEU A 33 11.27 4.38 3.61
C LEU A 33 10.25 4.43 2.47
N VAL A 34 10.34 3.53 1.51
CA VAL A 34 9.49 3.51 0.31
C VAL A 34 8.67 2.22 0.19
N ALA A 35 7.51 2.30 -0.44
CA ALA A 35 6.67 1.15 -0.74
C ALA A 35 7.29 0.28 -1.85
N LEU A 36 7.41 -1.03 -1.63
CA LEU A 36 7.96 -1.95 -2.63
C LEU A 36 6.92 -2.42 -3.65
N GLU A 37 5.65 -2.34 -3.29
CA GLU A 37 4.51 -2.80 -4.07
C GLU A 37 3.37 -1.76 -4.01
N THR A 38 2.52 -1.78 -5.02
CA THR A 38 1.34 -0.91 -5.07
C THR A 38 0.19 -1.54 -4.28
N VAL A 39 -0.38 -0.78 -3.34
CA VAL A 39 -1.59 -1.13 -2.60
C VAL A 39 -2.75 -0.29 -3.13
N ASN A 40 -3.68 -0.92 -3.85
CA ASN A 40 -4.86 -0.22 -4.39
C ASN A 40 -5.96 -0.05 -3.32
N GLU A 41 -6.83 0.93 -3.52
CA GLU A 41 -8.01 1.13 -2.68
C GLU A 41 -9.03 -0.02 -2.82
N GLY A 42 -9.71 -0.39 -1.73
CA GLY A 42 -10.60 -1.56 -1.63
C GLY A 42 -11.85 -1.55 -2.53
N SER A 43 -12.17 -0.41 -3.18
CA SER A 43 -13.32 -0.29 -4.08
C SER A 43 -13.06 -0.92 -5.46
N PHE A 44 -11.82 -0.88 -5.97
CA PHE A 44 -11.46 -1.43 -7.28
C PHE A 44 -11.55 -2.97 -7.31
N PHE A 45 -10.99 -3.66 -6.31
CA PHE A 45 -11.09 -5.12 -6.20
C PHE A 45 -12.54 -5.62 -6.02
N SER A 46 -13.34 -4.88 -5.24
CA SER A 46 -14.75 -5.20 -5.02
C SER A 46 -15.55 -5.17 -6.34
N LYS A 47 -15.29 -4.19 -7.22
CA LYS A 47 -15.91 -4.10 -8.55
C LYS A 47 -15.48 -5.23 -9.49
N ILE A 48 -14.21 -5.63 -9.44
CA ILE A 48 -13.69 -6.74 -10.26
C ILE A 48 -14.36 -8.07 -9.84
N ILE A 49 -14.46 -8.33 -8.54
CA ILE A 49 -15.12 -9.55 -8.06
C ILE A 49 -16.61 -9.56 -8.40
N ASP A 50 -17.30 -8.43 -8.29
CA ASP A 50 -18.72 -8.32 -8.70
C ASP A 50 -18.89 -8.61 -10.20
N MET A 51 -17.98 -8.13 -11.04
CA MET A 51 -17.97 -8.39 -12.47
C MET A 51 -17.74 -9.88 -12.80
N VAL A 52 -16.77 -10.52 -12.15
CA VAL A 52 -16.50 -11.97 -12.31
C VAL A 52 -17.71 -12.80 -11.88
N LYS A 53 -18.35 -12.45 -10.76
CA LYS A 53 -19.58 -13.12 -10.31
C LYS A 53 -20.69 -13.01 -11.34
N LYS A 54 -20.98 -11.80 -11.84
CA LYS A 54 -22.01 -11.57 -12.88
C LYS A 54 -21.72 -12.33 -14.17
N PHE A 55 -20.46 -12.37 -14.61
CA PHE A 55 -20.05 -13.13 -15.79
C PHE A 55 -20.29 -14.64 -15.62
N VAL A 56 -19.92 -15.21 -14.46
CA VAL A 56 -20.18 -16.61 -14.13
C VAL A 56 -21.67 -16.90 -14.06
N TYR A 57 -22.47 -16.06 -13.40
CA TYR A 57 -23.93 -16.22 -13.36
C TYR A 57 -24.57 -16.19 -14.76
N GLY A 58 -24.08 -15.33 -15.67
CA GLY A 58 -24.56 -15.27 -17.05
C GLY A 58 -24.10 -16.43 -17.97
N LEU A 59 -23.15 -17.27 -17.51
CA LEU A 59 -22.65 -18.44 -18.25
C LEU A 59 -23.38 -19.73 -17.87
N PHE A 60 -23.99 -19.77 -16.69
CA PHE A 60 -24.72 -20.93 -16.17
C PHE A 60 -26.24 -20.70 -16.09
N ASN A 61 -26.71 -19.61 -16.68
CA ASN A 61 -28.11 -19.32 -16.96
C ASN A 61 -28.33 -19.29 -18.48
#